data_AF-A0A2E1VWT0-F1
#
_entry.id   AF-A0A2E1VWT0-F1
#
_cell.length_a   1.000
_cell.length_b   1.000
_cell.length_c   1.000
_cell.angle_alpha   90.00
_cell.angle_beta   90.00
_cell.angle_gamma   90.00
#
_symmetry.space_group_name_H-M   'P 1'
#
loop_
_entity.id
_entity.type
_entity.pdbx_description
1 polymer ?
#
loop_
_entity_poly.entity_id
_entity_poly.type
_entity_poly.pdbx_seq_one_letter_code
_entity_poly.pdbx_strand_id
1 'polypeptide(L)' 'MSNIFVQLLLLLFFSFALAAVVSCYRDDEPEAVVRGIPRRMFLFAGTVAGLAVLAYVLGVTLLSPGSAPA' A
#
# COMPACT_ATOMS: atom_id res chain seq x y z
N MET A 1 9.59 -5.35 -17.78
CA MET A 1 8.33 -4.60 -17.59
C MET A 1 7.50 -5.34 -16.56
N SER A 2 7.38 -4.82 -15.34
CA SER A 2 6.51 -5.40 -14.31
C SER A 2 5.07 -5.27 -14.77
N ASN A 3 4.35 -6.38 -14.83
CA ASN A 3 2.95 -6.38 -15.25
C ASN A 3 2.11 -5.68 -14.16
N ILE A 4 1.39 -4.61 -14.52
CA ILE A 4 0.66 -3.76 -13.55
C ILE A 4 -0.33 -4.58 -12.71
N PHE A 5 -0.90 -5.63 -13.31
CA PHE A 5 -1.78 -6.58 -12.62
C PHE A 5 -1.06 -7.37 -11.53
N VAL A 6 0.19 -7.78 -11.78
CA VAL A 6 1.01 -8.48 -10.78
C VAL A 6 1.37 -7.54 -9.64
N GLN A 7 1.69 -6.27 -9.93
CA GLN A 7 1.94 -5.28 -8.88
C GLN A 7 0.71 -5.01 -8.02
N LEU A 8 -0.47 -4.81 -8.63
CA LEU A 8 -1.71 -4.61 -7.89
C LEU A 8 -2.07 -5.85 -7.05
N LEU A 9 -1.89 -7.06 -7.59
CA LEU A 9 -2.15 -8.30 -6.88
C LEU A 9 -1.20 -8.48 -5.69
N LEU A 10 0.09 -8.20 -5.86
CA LEU A 10 1.08 -8.22 -4.78
C LEU A 10 0.76 -7.18 -3.71
N LEU A 11 0.33 -5.99 -4.11
CA LEU A 11 -0.03 -4.91 -3.19
C LEU A 11 -1.28 -5.26 -2.39
N LEU A 12 -2.27 -5.90 -3.03
CA LEU A 12 -3.49 -6.37 -2.39
C LEU A 12 -3.21 -7.54 -1.43
N PHE A 13 -2.37 -8.50 -1.84
CA PHE A 13 -1.92 -9.59 -0.98
C PHE A 13 -1.13 -9.09 0.22
N PHE A 14 -0.21 -8.15 0.02
CA PHE A 14 0.56 -7.52 1.08
C PHE A 14 -0.32 -6.74 2.05
N SER A 15 -1.29 -5.97 1.53
CA SER A 15 -2.26 -5.23 2.33
C SER A 15 -3.15 -6.16 3.16
N PHE A 16 -3.57 -7.30 2.59
CA PHE A 16 -4.32 -8.33 3.29
C PHE A 16 -3.49 -8.99 4.40
N ALA A 17 -2.24 -9.37 4.12
CA ALA A 17 -1.34 -9.97 5.11
C ALA A 17 -1.08 -9.03 6.29
N LEU A 18 -0.83 -7.74 6.03
CA LEU A 18 -0.68 -6.73 7.08
C LEU A 18 -1.96 -6.51 7.88
N ALA A 19 -3.12 -6.44 7.21
CA ALA A 19 -4.40 -6.32 7.89
C ALA A 19 -4.64 -7.52 8.82
N ALA A 20 -4.34 -8.74 8.38
CA ALA A 20 -4.45 -9.96 9.17
C ALA A 20 -3.52 -9.93 10.40
N VAL A 21 -2.23 -9.63 10.22
CA VAL A 21 -1.26 -9.56 11.33
C VAL A 21 -1.67 -8.51 12.37
N VAL A 22 -2.06 -7.31 11.93
CA VAL A 22 -2.48 -6.23 12.83
C VAL A 22 -3.80 -6.56 13.53
N SER A 23 -4.71 -7.29 12.88
CA SER A 23 -5.95 -7.75 13.50
C SER A 23 -5.67 -8.82 14.57
N CYS A 24 -4.84 -9.84 14.26
CA CYS A 24 -4.42 -10.87 15.21
C CYS A 24 -3.61 -10.32 16.39
N TYR A 25 -2.88 -9.21 16.22
CA TYR A 25 -2.09 -8.61 17.31
C TYR A 25 -2.92 -7.72 18.25
N ARG A 26 -4.09 -7.25 17.81
CA ARG A 26 -4.86 -6.22 18.53
C ARG A 26 -6.13 -6.75 19.18
N ASP A 27 -6.75 -7.77 18.60
CA ASP A 27 -8.04 -8.29 19.07
C ASP A 27 -7.97 -9.83 19.14
N ASP A 28 -8.14 -10.40 20.33
CA ASP A 28 -8.16 -11.87 20.54
C ASP A 28 -9.50 -12.51 20.12
N GLU A 29 -10.56 -11.70 19.94
CA GLU A 29 -11.90 -12.19 19.58
C GLU A 29 -12.09 -12.23 18.04
N PRO A 30 -12.34 -13.42 17.46
CA PRO A 30 -12.34 -13.64 16.01
C PRO A 30 -13.44 -12.87 15.27
N GLU A 31 -14.57 -12.57 15.93
CA GLU A 31 -15.66 -11.81 15.32
C GLU A 31 -15.31 -10.32 15.13
N ALA A 32 -14.54 -9.74 16.06
CA ALA A 32 -14.05 -8.37 15.95
C ALA A 32 -12.94 -8.25 14.87
N VAL A 33 -12.13 -9.31 14.75
CA VAL A 33 -11.06 -9.43 13.75
C VAL A 33 -11.63 -9.36 12.33
N VAL A 34 -12.62 -10.19 11.99
CA VAL A 34 -13.16 -10.28 10.61
C VAL A 34 -13.84 -8.98 10.18
N ARG A 35 -14.55 -8.31 11.09
CA ARG A 35 -15.23 -7.05 10.80
C ARG A 35 -14.26 -5.87 10.63
N GLY A 36 -13.09 -5.95 11.27
CA GLY A 36 -12.03 -4.94 11.17
C GLY A 36 -11.16 -5.05 9.92
N ILE A 37 -10.99 -6.25 9.36
CA ILE A 37 -10.13 -6.51 8.19
C ILE A 37 -10.42 -5.59 6.99
N PRO A 38 -11.67 -5.44 6.50
CA PRO A 38 -11.91 -4.63 5.31
C PRO A 38 -11.55 -3.16 5.53
N ARG A 39 -11.87 -2.60 6.71
CA ARG A 39 -11.52 -1.21 7.04
C ARG A 39 -10.01 -1.03 7.15
N ARG A 40 -9.30 -1.97 7.79
CA ARG A 40 -7.83 -1.93 7.92
C ARG A 40 -7.14 -2.09 6.57
N MET A 41 -7.65 -2.97 5.71
CA MET A 41 -7.17 -3.16 4.34
C MET A 41 -7.31 -1.88 3.51
N PHE A 42 -8.46 -1.21 3.55
CA PHE A 42 -8.64 0.08 2.86
C PHE A 42 -7.71 1.18 3.38
N LEU A 43 -7.52 1.25 4.71
CA LEU A 43 -6.56 2.19 5.30
C LEU A 43 -5.15 1.91 4.80
N PHE A 44 -4.68 0.66 4.85
CA PHE A 44 -3.35 0.28 4.37
C PHE A 44 -3.17 0.54 2.87
N ALA A 45 -4.15 0.15 2.05
CA ALA A 45 -4.12 0.42 0.62
C ALA A 45 -4.04 1.93 0.33
N GLY A 46 -4.81 2.74 1.07
CA GLY A 46 -4.76 4.20 1.00
C GLY A 46 -3.39 4.76 1.38
N THR A 47 -2.79 4.28 2.47
CA THR A 47 -1.45 4.74 2.91
C THR A 47 -0.37 4.39 1.90
N VAL A 48 -0.39 3.17 1.36
CA VAL A 48 0.58 2.72 0.35
C VAL A 48 0.40 3.49 -0.96
N ALA A 49 -0.84 3.73 -1.40
CA ALA A 49 -1.11 4.57 -2.56
C ALA A 49 -0.61 6.01 -2.34
N GLY A 50 -0.83 6.59 -1.17
CA GLY A 50 -0.31 7.91 -0.79
C GLY A 50 1.21 7.97 -0.81
N LEU A 51 1.89 6.94 -0.28
CA LEU A 51 3.35 6.83 -0.34
C LEU A 51 3.85 6.66 -1.77
N ALA A 52 3.14 5.93 -2.63
CA ALA A 52 3.50 5.78 -4.03
C ALA A 52 3.39 7.12 -4.79
N VAL A 53 2.35 7.91 -4.51
CA VAL A 53 2.20 9.27 -5.06
C VAL A 53 3.33 10.18 -4.56
N LEU A 54 3.63 10.16 -3.25
CA LEU A 54 4.74 10.93 -2.70
C LEU A 54 6.08 10.54 -3.32
N ALA A 55 6.35 9.24 -3.46
CA ALA A 55 7.56 8.74 -4.11
C ALA A 55 7.65 9.16 -5.58
N TYR A 56 6.53 9.19 -6.31
CA TYR A 56 6.49 9.70 -7.68
C TYR A 56 6.80 11.19 -7.72
N VAL A 57 6.13 12.01 -6.89
CA VAL A 57 6.35 13.46 -6.84
C VAL A 57 7.79 13.76 -6.47
N LEU A 58 8.31 13.17 -5.39
CA LEU A 58 9.71 13.32 -4.97
C LEU A 58 10.69 12.82 -6.05
N GLY A 59 10.34 11.73 -6.74
CA GLY A 59 11.10 11.21 -7.88
C GLY A 59 11.21 12.23 -9.01
N VAL A 60 10.09 12.85 -9.39
CA VAL A 60 10.05 13.86 -10.45
C VAL A 60 10.70 15.18 -10.01
N THR A 61 10.50 15.62 -8.78
CA THR A 61 10.96 16.95 -8.33
C THR A 61 12.38 16.99 -7.80
N LEU A 62 12.85 15.92 -7.15
CA LEU A 62 14.17 15.88 -6.50
C LEU A 62 15.18 14.97 -7.21
N LEU A 63 14.73 13.89 -7.85
CA LEU A 63 15.60 12.88 -8.46
C LEU A 63 15.72 13.00 -9.98
N SER A 64 14.98 13.91 -10.62
CA SER A 64 15.10 14.19 -12.06
C SER A 64 15.83 15.51 -12.35
N PRO A 65 17.17 15.58 -12.23
CA PRO A 65 17.94 16.56 -12.99
C PRO A 65 18.20 15.97 -14.38
N GLY A 66 17.26 16.11 -15.32
CA GLY A 66 17.41 15.39 -16.61
C GLY A 66 16.49 15.73 -17.78
N SER A 67 15.62 16.74 -17.71
CA SER A 67 14.96 17.30 -18.90
C SER A 67 15.35 18.76 -19.13
N ALA A 68 16.63 19.09 -18.92
CA ALA A 68 17.21 20.30 -19.48
C ALA A 68 17.53 19.99 -20.95
N PRO A 69 16.85 20.61 -21.94
CA PRO A 69 17.24 20.49 -23.32
C PRO A 69 18.62 21.17 -23.49
N ALA A 70 19.60 20.42 -23.95
CA ALA A 70 20.85 20.93 -24.50
C ALA A 70 20.77 20.85 -26.03
#